data_AF-A0A3T0TTS3-F1
#
_entry.id   AF-A0A3T0TTS3-F1
#
_cell.length_a   1.000
_cell.length_b   1.000
_cell.length_c   1.000
_cell.angle_alpha   90.00
_cell.angle_beta   90.00
_cell.angle_gamma   90.00
#
_symmetry.space_group_name_H-M   'P 1'
#
loop_
_entity.id
_entity.type
_entity.pdbx_description
1 polymer ?
#
loop_
_entity_poly.entity_id
_entity_poly.type
_entity_poly.pdbx_seq_one_letter_code
_entity_poly.pdbx_strand_id
1 'polypeptide(L)'
;MKKTKKIWISSLGLLTTVALPLAAISCTKPEQKRYENLVKKLEDKIQNSKLPKDQKEIIAKGFSAIKKEISESKNITEEDYKRAADALEKILKSAEEILDKLK
;
A
#
# COMPACT_ATOMS: atom_id res chain seq x y z
N MET A 1 45.78 -16.70 32.37
CA MET A 1 45.25 -16.86 30.99
C MET A 1 43.73 -16.73 31.01
N LYS A 2 43.16 -15.97 30.05
CA LYS A 2 41.76 -15.88 29.58
C LYS A 2 40.69 -15.50 30.63
N LYS A 3 40.47 -14.21 30.91
CA LYS A 3 39.53 -13.28 30.21
C LYS A 3 38.13 -13.86 29.98
N THR A 4 37.19 -13.28 30.71
CA THR A 4 35.73 -13.32 30.54
C THR A 4 35.30 -13.12 29.10
N LYS A 5 34.22 -13.78 28.68
CA LYS A 5 33.26 -13.17 27.75
C LYS A 5 31.85 -13.74 27.93
N LYS A 6 31.00 -12.79 28.27
CA LYS A 6 29.56 -12.79 28.46
C LYS A 6 28.90 -12.66 27.08
N ILE A 7 27.62 -13.04 27.03
CA ILE A 7 26.52 -12.50 26.22
C ILE A 7 25.86 -13.55 25.32
N TRP A 8 24.74 -14.06 25.85
CA TRP A 8 23.61 -14.64 25.14
C TRP A 8 22.78 -13.46 24.59
N ILE A 9 22.61 -13.36 23.27
CA ILE A 9 21.60 -12.48 22.66
C ILE A 9 20.62 -13.38 21.92
N SER A 10 19.58 -13.76 22.64
CA SER A 10 18.27 -14.03 22.07
C SER A 10 17.67 -12.71 21.61
N SER A 11 17.38 -12.55 20.32
CA SER A 11 16.43 -11.60 19.70
C SER A 11 16.55 -11.86 18.19
N LEU A 12 15.75 -12.74 17.58
CA LEU A 12 14.35 -12.48 17.21
C LEU A 12 14.17 -11.06 16.67
N GLY A 13 14.05 -10.96 15.34
CA GLY A 13 13.75 -9.70 14.68
C GLY A 13 14.49 -9.52 13.38
N LEU A 14 14.43 -10.50 12.48
CA LEU A 14 14.70 -10.29 11.07
C LEU A 14 13.56 -9.45 10.48
N LEU A 15 13.42 -8.20 10.93
CA LEU A 15 12.65 -7.19 10.22
C LEU A 15 13.50 -6.82 9.01
N THR A 16 13.40 -7.67 7.99
CA THR A 16 13.61 -7.26 6.62
C THR A 16 12.53 -6.22 6.33
N THR A 17 12.82 -4.98 6.72
CA THR A 17 12.22 -3.82 6.09
C THR A 17 12.67 -3.91 4.64
N VAL A 18 11.85 -4.58 3.84
CA VAL A 18 11.85 -4.38 2.40
C VAL A 18 11.38 -2.94 2.22
N ALA A 19 12.29 -2.00 2.45
CA ALA A 19 12.16 -0.67 1.89
C ALA A 19 12.28 -0.91 0.39
N LEU A 20 11.13 -1.17 -0.25
CA LEU A 20 11.05 -1.09 -1.69
C LEU A 20 11.66 0.26 -2.04
N PRO A 21 12.75 0.31 -2.81
CA PRO A 21 13.23 1.56 -3.31
C PRO A 21 12.08 2.16 -4.12
N LEU A 22 11.47 3.24 -3.63
CA LEU A 22 10.70 4.18 -4.46
C LEU A 22 11.68 4.90 -5.41
N ALA A 23 12.51 4.14 -6.11
CA ALA A 23 13.39 4.64 -7.13
C ALA A 23 12.56 4.86 -8.39
N ALA A 24 12.75 6.05 -8.97
CA ALA A 24 12.25 6.53 -10.26
C ALA A 24 10.92 7.29 -10.26
N ILE A 25 10.85 8.42 -9.54
CA ILE A 25 10.05 9.57 -10.00
C ILE A 25 10.96 10.46 -10.87
N SER A 26 11.31 9.97 -12.05
CA SER A 26 11.88 10.83 -13.11
C SER A 26 11.23 10.38 -14.41
N CYS A 27 10.29 11.21 -14.89
CA CYS A 27 9.38 10.96 -16.02
C CYS A 27 8.31 9.88 -15.82
N THR A 28 7.47 9.98 -14.80
CA THR A 28 6.28 9.11 -14.68
C THR A 28 5.09 9.67 -15.46
N LYS A 29 4.45 8.82 -16.27
CA LYS A 29 3.26 9.15 -17.07
C LYS A 29 2.13 9.67 -16.17
N PRO A 30 1.23 10.56 -16.65
CA PRO A 30 0.17 11.16 -15.83
C PRO A 30 -0.67 10.11 -15.08
N GLU A 31 -0.98 8.97 -15.71
CA GLU A 31 -1.74 7.89 -15.08
C GLU A 31 -0.97 7.17 -13.97
N GLN A 32 0.35 7.02 -14.08
CA GLN A 32 1.18 6.46 -13.02
C GLN A 32 1.16 7.37 -11.79
N LYS A 33 1.28 8.69 -11.99
CA LYS A 33 1.20 9.66 -10.88
C LYS A 33 -0.20 9.69 -10.26
N ARG A 34 -1.25 9.56 -11.07
CA ARG A 34 -2.64 9.44 -10.60
C ARG A 34 -2.81 8.20 -9.71
N TYR A 35 -2.30 7.05 -10.18
CA TYR A 35 -2.28 5.80 -9.42
C TYR A 35 -1.54 5.97 -8.08
N GLU A 36 -0.31 6.47 -8.08
CA GLU A 36 0.46 6.65 -6.83
C GLU A 36 -0.23 7.58 -5.82
N ASN A 37 -0.90 8.62 -6.30
CA ASN A 37 -1.65 9.54 -5.44
C ASN A 37 -2.87 8.84 -4.82
N LEU A 38 -3.61 8.06 -5.61
CA LEU A 38 -4.74 7.27 -5.11
C LEU A 38 -4.30 6.20 -4.11
N VAL A 39 -3.16 5.55 -4.36
CA VAL A 39 -2.55 4.59 -3.44
C VAL A 39 -2.30 5.25 -2.08
N LYS A 40 -1.62 6.40 -2.05
CA LYS A 40 -1.36 7.13 -0.80
C LYS A 40 -2.64 7.56 -0.09
N LYS A 41 -3.62 8.08 -0.83
CA LYS A 41 -4.92 8.46 -0.26
C LYS A 41 -5.64 7.27 0.38
N LEU A 42 -5.63 6.11 -0.29
CA LEU A 42 -6.25 4.89 0.23
C LEU A 42 -5.52 4.37 1.47
N GLU A 43 -4.19 4.34 1.47
CA GLU A 43 -3.40 3.95 2.64
C GLU A 43 -3.69 4.86 3.84
N ASP A 44 -3.68 6.18 3.62
CA ASP A 44 -4.03 7.17 4.65
C ASP A 44 -5.45 6.93 5.17
N LYS A 45 -6.42 6.70 4.29
CA LYS A 45 -7.81 6.48 4.67
C LYS A 45 -7.98 5.17 5.44
N ILE A 46 -7.33 4.09 5.06
CA ILE A 46 -7.40 2.82 5.79
C ILE A 46 -6.83 2.99 7.21
N GLN A 47 -5.71 3.71 7.34
CA GLN A 47 -5.05 3.94 8.63
C GLN A 47 -5.82 4.92 9.51
N ASN A 48 -6.19 6.09 8.99
CA ASN A 48 -6.70 7.22 9.76
C ASN A 48 -8.23 7.32 9.84
N SER A 49 -8.99 6.62 8.98
CA SER A 49 -10.45 6.70 9.02
C SER A 49 -11.07 5.86 10.14
N LYS A 50 -12.28 6.27 10.55
CA LYS A 50 -13.17 5.51 11.45
C LYS A 50 -13.94 4.39 10.73
N LEU A 51 -13.42 3.88 9.60
CA LEU A 51 -14.08 2.78 8.90
C LEU A 51 -14.24 1.56 9.83
N PRO A 52 -15.37 0.83 9.77
CA PRO A 52 -15.57 -0.42 10.48
C PRO A 52 -14.48 -1.42 10.11
N LYS A 53 -14.09 -2.28 11.06
CA LYS A 53 -13.01 -3.25 10.86
C LYS A 53 -13.26 -4.15 9.64
N ASP A 54 -14.48 -4.64 9.48
CA ASP A 54 -14.89 -5.48 8.35
C ASP A 54 -14.70 -4.76 7.00
N GLN A 55 -15.06 -3.48 6.94
CA GLN A 55 -14.89 -2.66 5.74
C GLN A 55 -13.42 -2.35 5.46
N LYS A 56 -12.62 -2.07 6.49
CA LYS A 56 -11.16 -1.91 6.35
C LYS A 56 -10.53 -3.16 5.77
N GLU A 57 -10.95 -4.34 6.21
CA GLU A 57 -10.40 -5.60 5.71
C GLU A 57 -10.76 -5.84 4.24
N ILE A 58 -12.01 -5.56 3.84
CA ILE A 58 -12.46 -5.66 2.43
C ILE A 58 -11.68 -4.68 1.54
N ILE A 59 -11.58 -3.42 1.97
CA ILE A 59 -10.85 -2.37 1.25
C ILE A 59 -9.35 -2.71 1.15
N ALA A 60 -8.73 -3.16 2.24
CA ALA A 60 -7.33 -3.54 2.25
C ALA A 60 -7.03 -4.74 1.33
N LYS A 61 -7.94 -5.72 1.26
CA LYS A 61 -7.83 -6.85 0.31
C LYS A 61 -7.88 -6.37 -1.13
N GLY A 62 -8.87 -5.54 -1.49
CA GLY A 62 -8.98 -4.98 -2.84
C GLY A 62 -7.79 -4.12 -3.22
N PHE A 63 -7.36 -3.23 -2.32
CA PHE A 63 -6.17 -2.40 -2.48
C PHE A 63 -4.90 -3.22 -2.69
N SER A 64 -4.70 -4.25 -1.87
CA SER A 64 -3.53 -5.14 -1.98
C SER A 64 -3.53 -5.92 -3.30
N ALA A 65 -4.69 -6.41 -3.76
CA ALA A 65 -4.81 -7.10 -5.03
C ALA A 65 -4.41 -6.21 -6.22
N ILE A 66 -4.89 -4.97 -6.27
CA ILE A 66 -4.54 -4.02 -7.34
C ILE A 66 -3.05 -3.65 -7.28
N LYS A 67 -2.53 -3.39 -6.08
CA LYS A 67 -1.10 -3.09 -5.89
C LYS A 67 -0.23 -4.24 -6.37
N LYS A 68 -0.64 -5.48 -6.07
CA LYS A 68 0.04 -6.71 -6.50
C LYS A 68 -0.03 -6.89 -8.02
N GLU A 69 -1.19 -6.70 -8.64
CA GLU A 69 -1.36 -6.76 -10.10
C GLU A 69 -0.41 -5.80 -10.85
N ILE A 70 -0.31 -4.56 -10.37
CA ILE A 70 0.64 -3.59 -10.92
C ILE A 70 2.09 -4.00 -10.60
N SER A 71 2.41 -4.43 -9.38
CA SER A 71 3.79 -4.73 -8.98
C SER A 71 4.36 -6.01 -9.61
N GLU A 72 3.51 -6.99 -9.90
CA GLU A 72 3.92 -8.27 -10.50
C GLU A 72 3.92 -8.22 -12.04
N SER A 73 3.30 -7.21 -12.65
CA SER A 73 3.30 -7.04 -14.09
C SER A 73 4.68 -6.62 -14.60
N LYS A 74 5.24 -7.41 -15.51
CA LYS A 74 6.55 -7.14 -16.13
C LYS A 74 6.50 -6.07 -17.23
N ASN A 75 5.31 -5.78 -17.77
CA ASN A 75 5.10 -4.81 -18.84
C ASN A 75 3.88 -3.95 -18.52
N ILE A 76 4.01 -3.07 -17.52
CA ILE A 76 2.94 -2.14 -17.15
C ILE A 76 2.83 -1.05 -18.22
N THR A 77 1.65 -0.93 -18.82
CA THR A 77 1.33 0.14 -19.76
C THR A 77 0.63 1.31 -19.05
N GLU A 78 0.45 2.42 -19.76
CA GLU A 78 -0.36 3.54 -19.24
C GLU A 78 -1.81 3.14 -19.00
N GLU A 79 -2.37 2.25 -19.84
CA GLU A 79 -3.72 1.72 -19.64
C GLU A 79 -3.84 0.86 -18.39
N ASP A 80 -2.80 0.12 -18.02
CA ASP A 80 -2.79 -0.65 -16.77
C ASP A 80 -2.82 0.29 -15.56
N TYR A 81 -2.00 1.35 -15.56
CA TYR A 81 -2.07 2.37 -14.52
C TYR A 81 -3.43 3.06 -14.48
N LYS A 82 -4.03 3.36 -15.64
CA LYS A 82 -5.37 3.95 -15.72
C LYS A 82 -6.43 3.02 -15.13
N ARG A 83 -6.43 1.74 -15.49
CA ARG A 83 -7.38 0.74 -14.97
C ARG A 83 -7.20 0.55 -13.46
N ALA A 84 -5.97 0.46 -12.99
CA ALA A 84 -5.67 0.37 -11.57
C ALA A 84 -6.09 1.63 -10.82
N ALA A 85 -5.85 2.82 -11.37
CA ALA A 85 -6.30 4.09 -10.81
C ALA A 85 -7.83 4.15 -10.73
N ASP A 86 -8.55 3.79 -11.79
CA ASP A 86 -10.02 3.73 -11.79
C ASP A 86 -10.57 2.73 -10.76
N ALA A 87 -9.92 1.57 -10.61
CA ALA A 87 -10.29 0.59 -9.60
C ALA A 87 -10.06 1.12 -8.17
N LEU A 88 -8.91 1.77 -7.92
CA LEU A 88 -8.62 2.41 -6.64
C LEU A 88 -9.61 3.55 -6.34
N GLU A 89 -9.97 4.35 -7.34
CA GLU A 89 -10.93 5.44 -7.18
C GLU A 89 -12.32 4.93 -6.77
N LYS A 90 -12.77 3.80 -7.33
CA LYS A 90 -14.02 3.13 -6.92
C LYS A 90 -13.97 2.65 -5.47
N ILE A 91 -12.86 2.08 -5.05
CA ILE A 91 -12.67 1.64 -3.66
C ILE A 91 -12.65 2.84 -2.71
N LEU A 92 -11.94 3.91 -3.09
CA LEU A 92 -11.87 5.14 -2.32
C LEU A 92 -13.26 5.77 -2.14
N LYS A 93 -14.03 5.86 -3.22
CA LYS A 93 -15.41 6.38 -3.21
C LYS A 93 -16.32 5.53 -2.34
N SER A 94 -16.26 4.22 -2.47
CA SER A 94 -17.02 3.30 -1.59
C SER A 94 -16.67 3.52 -0.12
N ALA A 95 -15.38 3.72 0.18
CA ALA A 95 -14.92 4.03 1.53
C ALA A 95 -15.39 5.41 2.03
N GLU A 96 -15.56 6.41 1.14
CA GLU A 96 -16.15 7.71 1.47
C GLU A 96 -17.65 7.59 1.76
N GLU A 97 -18.39 6.86 0.93
CA GLU A 97 -19.83 6.64 1.12
C GLU A 97 -20.13 5.90 2.42
N ILE A 98 -19.31 4.90 2.79
CA ILE A 98 -19.45 4.22 4.08
C ILE A 98 -19.19 5.18 5.24
N LEU A 99 -18.15 6.01 5.15
CA LEU A 99 -17.84 6.99 6.21
C LEU A 99 -18.91 8.06 6.34
N ASP A 100 -19.52 8.49 5.24
CA ASP A 100 -20.61 9.45 5.22
C ASP A 100 -21.85 8.89 5.93
N LYS A 101 -22.19 7.62 5.67
CA LYS A 101 -23.29 6.91 6.35
C LYS A 101 -23.05 6.67 7.85
N LEU A 102 -21.81 6.83 8.32
CA LEU A 102 -21.45 6.66 9.73
C LEU A 102 -21.41 7.98 10.51
N LYS A 103 -21.58 9.12 9.83
CA LYS A 103 -21.78 10.43 10.46
C LYS A 103 -23.23 10.64 10.84
#